data_AF-X1VQ04-F1
#
_entry.id   AF-X1VQ04-F1
#
_cell.length_a   1.000
_cell.length_b   1.000
_cell.length_c   1.000
_cell.angle_alpha   90.00
_cell.angle_beta   90.00
_cell.angle_gamma   90.00
#
_symmetry.space_group_name_H-M   'P 1'
#
loop_
_entity.id
_entity.type
_entity.pdbx_description
1 polymer ?
#
loop_
_entity_poly.entity_id
_entity_poly.type
_entity_poly.pdbx_seq_one_letter_code
_entity_poly.pdbx_strand_id
1 'polypeptide(L)' 'MELFDNFEKNKLSSAPLADRIRPEKLEDFLGQEKIIGPGKPLRQAIEKDELQSIIL' A
#
# COMPACT_ATOMS: atom_id res chain seq x y z
N MET A 1 -19.22 -12.57 -14.94
CA MET A 1 -18.34 -12.05 -13.87
C MET A 1 -18.79 -10.68 -13.34
N GLU A 2 -19.82 -10.03 -13.89
CA GLU A 2 -20.27 -8.70 -13.41
C GLU A 2 -20.81 -8.63 -11.97
N LEU A 3 -21.21 -9.76 -11.38
CA LEU A 3 -21.84 -9.77 -10.05
C LEU A 3 -20.84 -9.42 -8.93
N PHE A 4 -19.56 -9.77 -9.07
CA PHE A 4 -18.53 -9.53 -8.05
C PHE A 4 -17.92 -8.12 -8.14
N ASP A 5 -17.88 -7.52 -9.33
CA ASP A 5 -17.34 -6.18 -9.55
C ASP A 5 -18.16 -5.08 -8.83
N ASN A 6 -19.48 -5.29 -8.69
CA ASN A 6 -20.36 -4.36 -7.97
C ASN A 6 -20.14 -4.39 -6.45
N PHE A 7 -19.65 -5.49 -5.87
CA PHE A 7 -19.37 -5.55 -4.44
C PHE A 7 -18.14 -4.72 -4.06
N GLU A 8 -17.07 -4.78 -4.87
CA GLU A 8 -15.85 -4.00 -4.63
C GLU A 8 -16.09 -2.49 -4.79
N LYS A 9 -16.88 -2.07 -5.79
CA LYS A 9 -17.27 -0.66 -5.95
C LYS A 9 -18.05 -0.11 -4.76
N ASN A 10 -19.00 -0.87 -4.22
CA ASN A 10 -19.78 -0.45 -3.06
C ASN A 10 -18.92 -0.36 -1.79
N LYS A 11 -17.99 -1.31 -1.62
CA LYS A 11 -17.08 -1.39 -0.48
C LYS A 11 -16.25 -0.12 -0.31
N LEU A 12 -15.64 0.39 -1.38
CA LEU A 12 -14.85 1.63 -1.32
C LEU A 12 -15.70 2.84 -0.90
N SER A 13 -16.95 2.95 -1.39
CA SER A 13 -17.83 4.07 -1.03
C SER A 13 -18.25 4.05 0.44
N SER A 14 -18.43 2.84 0.99
CA SER A 14 -18.78 2.61 2.39
C SER A 14 -17.58 2.57 3.34
N ALA A 15 -16.35 2.54 2.81
CA ALA A 15 -15.15 2.38 3.61
C ALA A 15 -14.85 3.64 4.45
N PRO A 16 -14.27 3.48 5.65
CA PRO A 16 -13.76 4.60 6.44
C PRO A 16 -12.80 5.48 5.63
N LEU A 17 -12.69 6.76 6.03
CA LEU A 17 -11.79 7.71 5.34
C LEU A 17 -10.34 7.20 5.31
N ALA A 18 -9.86 6.58 6.40
CA ALA A 18 -8.50 6.05 6.49
C ALA A 18 -8.23 4.97 5.43
N ASP A 19 -9.19 4.09 5.15
CA ASP A 19 -9.04 3.06 4.13
C ASP A 19 -9.07 3.65 2.72
N ARG A 20 -9.85 4.72 2.51
CA ARG A 20 -9.92 5.42 1.21
C ARG A 20 -8.68 6.25 0.89
N ILE A 21 -7.96 6.73 1.91
CA ILE A 21 -6.73 7.55 1.75
C ILE A 21 -5.47 6.67 1.80
N ARG A 22 -5.61 5.35 2.01
CA ARG A 22 -4.46 4.46 2.06
C ARG A 22 -3.63 4.60 0.78
N PRO A 23 -2.31 4.89 0.89
CA PRO A 23 -1.43 4.99 -0.26
C PRO A 23 -1.41 3.69 -1.08
N GLU A 24 -1.49 3.82 -2.41
CA GLU A 24 -1.32 2.69 -3.34
C GLU A 24 0.12 2.54 -3.80
N LYS A 25 0.91 3.61 -3.71
CA LYS A 25 2.33 3.65 -4.09
C LYS A 25 3.18 4.07 -2.91
N LEU A 26 4.43 3.62 -2.92
CA LEU A 26 5.38 3.93 -1.84
C LEU A 26 5.74 5.42 -1.82
N GLU A 27 5.69 6.10 -2.97
CA GLU A 27 5.92 7.55 -3.09
C GLU A 27 4.83 8.38 -2.41
N ASP A 28 3.61 7.84 -2.30
CA ASP A 28 2.47 8.50 -1.66
C ASP A 28 2.47 8.28 -0.13
N PHE A 29 3.36 7.43 0.37
CA PHE A 29 3.46 7.14 1.81
C PHE A 29 4.15 8.28 2.55
N LEU A 30 3.39 8.95 3.41
CA LEU A 30 3.88 10.10 4.16
C LEU A 30 4.62 9.65 5.43
N GLY A 31 5.89 10.04 5.53
CA GLY A 31 6.75 9.72 6.67
C GLY A 31 7.61 8.49 6.44
N GLN A 32 8.45 8.15 7.43
CA GLN A 32 9.36 7.00 7.37
C GLN A 32 10.46 7.04 6.27
N GLU A 33 10.83 8.22 5.76
CA GLU A 33 11.93 8.42 4.79
C GLU A 33 13.25 7.72 5.16
N LYS A 34 13.54 7.60 6.46
CA LYS A 34 14.77 6.93 6.93
C LYS A 34 14.78 5.43 6.62
N ILE A 35 13.62 4.82 6.41
CA ILE A 35 13.40 3.38 6.21
C ILE A 35 12.96 3.09 4.77
N ILE A 36 12.03 3.87 4.22
CA ILE A 36 11.43 3.65 2.89
C ILE A 36 11.87 4.68 1.84
N GLY A 37 12.79 5.59 2.18
CA GLY A 37 13.33 6.55 1.21
C GLY A 37 14.10 5.88 0.07
N PRO A 38 14.40 6.61 -1.02
CA PRO A 38 15.16 6.09 -2.15
C PRO A 38 16.50 5.47 -1.73
N GLY A 39 16.80 4.29 -2.27
CA GLY A 39 18.05 3.56 -1.98
C GLY A 39 18.12 2.91 -0.59
N LYS A 40 17.05 2.98 0.22
CA LYS A 40 17.01 2.28 1.51
C LYS A 40 16.83 0.77 1.31
N PRO A 41 17.38 -0.06 2.23
CA PRO A 41 17.30 -1.51 2.10
C PRO A 41 15.87 -2.04 1.98
N LEU A 42 14.94 -1.52 2.80
CA LEU A 42 13.54 -1.95 2.76
C LEU A 42 12.88 -1.58 1.42
N ARG A 43 13.10 -0.35 0.93
CA ARG A 43 12.58 0.08 -0.38
C ARG A 43 13.12 -0.77 -1.51
N GLN A 44 14.43 -1.06 -1.53
CA GLN A 44 15.03 -1.92 -2.54
C GLN A 44 14.48 -3.35 -2.50
N ALA A 45 14.23 -3.91 -1.31
CA ALA A 45 13.63 -5.24 -1.16
C ALA A 45 12.17 -5.27 -1.66
N ILE A 46 11.37 -4.23 -1.38
CA ILE A 46 10.01 -4.08 -1.93
C ILE A 46 10.07 -3.99 -3.46
N GLU A 47 10.92 -3.11 -4.00
CA GLU A 47 11.02 -2.87 -5.45
C GLU A 47 11.51 -4.10 -6.25
N LYS A 48 12.29 -4.98 -5.61
CA LYS A 48 12.79 -6.22 -6.20
C LYS A 48 11.92 -7.45 -5.92
N ASP A 49 10.86 -7.29 -5.12
CA ASP A 49 10.02 -8.39 -4.66
C ASP A 49 10.80 -9.47 -3.86
N GLU A 50 11.81 -9.04 -3.10
CA GLU A 50 12.72 -9.89 -2.30
C GLU A 50 12.45 -9.75 -0.79
N LEU A 51 11.19 -9.54 -0.41
CA LEU A 51 10.81 -9.30 0.97
C LEU A 51 10.98 -10.55 1.85
N GLN A 52 11.64 -10.36 2.99
CA GLN A 52 11.71 -11.35 4.07
C GLN A 52 10.64 -11.08 5.13
N SER A 53 10.46 -12.01 6.06
CA SER A 53 9.59 -11.79 7.22
C SER A 53 10.06 -10.57 8.03
N ILE A 54 9.17 -9.60 8.23
CA ILE A 54 9.45 -8.34 8.92
C ILE A 54 8.40 -8.10 10.02
N ILE A 55 8.83 -7.53 11.13
CA ILE A 55 7.96 -6.94 12.16
C ILE A 55 8.07 -5.41 12.02
N LEU A 56 6.92 -4.74 11.92
CA LEU A 56 6.78 -3.30 11.68
C LEU A 56 6.26 -2.58 12.92
#